data_AF-A0A521YSB2-F1
#
_entry.id   AF-A0A521YSB2-F1
#
_cell.length_a   1.000
_cell.length_b   1.000
_cell.length_c   1.000
_cell.angle_alpha   90.00
_cell.angle_beta   90.00
_cell.angle_gamma   90.00
#
_symmetry.space_group_name_H-M   'P 1'
#
loop_
_entity.id
_entity.type
_entity.pdbx_description
1 polymer ?
#
loop_
_entity_poly.entity_id
_entity_poly.type
_entity_poly.pdbx_seq_one_letter_code
_entity_poly.pdbx_strand_id
1 'polypeptide(L)'
;MTVPLADGGEIVAALTCEREGLPFAPHEILLVEQVAAALGPTLVLKRAAERGLRERLALHWQAWKRKFTDPSHLSWRIVAGSVAALAVAVLAVPLPHRVSATARVEGAVQRVMSAPQDGYLRQVHVRPGDAVRAGQLLAELSDEDLQWQLRSRQAELAQQENAFADAFARSDRTQAAIAQAKSAEARAQLALVQQQLGRTKVTAPFDGVVIAGDLTQKLGAPLKRSEALFTLSPLQDFRVVLEVDEREIAGVLEGQRARLLLSALPQRPIELLLVRITPVAKTTDGRQRYEVLAQPQDLPAGLRPGLQGVAKIELPDESLGRRWLREGWRAIRYAWWSFV
;
A
#
# COMPACT_ATOMS: atom_id res chain seq x y z
N MET A 1 11.13 -75.85 -37.55
CA MET A 1 9.88 -76.10 -36.80
C MET A 1 9.52 -74.83 -36.06
N THR A 2 8.26 -74.40 -36.10
CA THR A 2 7.80 -73.20 -35.38
C THR A 2 6.67 -73.56 -34.45
N VAL A 3 6.81 -73.21 -33.17
CA VAL A 3 5.83 -73.48 -32.11
C VAL A 3 5.33 -72.16 -31.54
N PRO A 4 4.01 -71.93 -31.44
CA PRO A 4 3.47 -70.71 -30.86
C PRO A 4 3.71 -70.66 -29.34
N LEU A 5 4.05 -69.47 -28.84
CA LEU A 5 4.13 -69.16 -27.41
C LEU A 5 2.82 -68.47 -27.01
N ALA A 6 2.04 -69.11 -26.13
CA ALA A 6 0.75 -68.59 -25.68
C ALA A 6 0.77 -68.24 -24.18
N ASP A 7 -0.03 -67.23 -23.80
CA ASP A 7 -0.33 -66.87 -22.42
C ASP A 7 -1.84 -66.74 -22.28
N GLY A 8 -2.46 -67.50 -21.38
CA GLY A 8 -3.92 -67.46 -21.15
C GLY A 8 -4.82 -67.73 -22.37
N GLY A 9 -4.30 -68.36 -23.43
CA GLY A 9 -5.04 -68.64 -24.67
C GLY A 9 -4.81 -67.63 -25.81
N GLU A 10 -4.09 -66.54 -25.57
CA GLU A 10 -3.64 -65.61 -26.62
C GLU A 10 -2.20 -65.92 -27.06
N ILE A 11 -1.94 -65.92 -28.37
CA ILE A 11 -0.60 -66.16 -28.92
C ILE A 11 0.20 -64.85 -28.80
N VAL A 12 1.30 -64.89 -28.03
CA VAL A 12 2.09 -63.68 -27.72
C VAL A 12 3.43 -63.62 -28.47
N ALA A 13 3.95 -64.76 -28.89
CA ALA A 13 5.17 -64.89 -29.70
C ALA A 13 5.23 -66.26 -30.41
N ALA A 14 6.30 -66.54 -31.15
CA ALA A 14 6.57 -67.86 -31.73
C ALA A 14 8.05 -68.23 -31.54
N LEU A 15 8.32 -69.51 -31.25
CA LEU A 15 9.65 -70.07 -31.12
C LEU A 15 9.96 -70.88 -32.39
N THR A 16 10.98 -70.46 -33.14
CA THR A 16 11.43 -71.17 -34.36
C THR A 16 12.73 -71.90 -34.07
N CYS A 17 12.72 -73.22 -34.26
CA CYS A 17 13.89 -74.09 -34.17
C CYS A 17 14.32 -74.53 -35.57
N GLU A 18 15.59 -74.33 -35.89
CA GLU A 18 16.22 -74.70 -37.15
C GLU A 18 17.35 -75.71 -36.90
N ARG A 19 17.45 -76.73 -37.76
CA ARG A 19 18.50 -77.76 -37.70
C ARG A 19 18.85 -78.19 -39.12
N GLU A 20 20.13 -78.27 -39.43
CA GLU A 20 20.60 -78.84 -40.71
C GLU A 20 20.56 -80.37 -40.65
N GLY A 21 19.87 -81.00 -41.60
CA GLY A 21 19.80 -82.45 -41.74
C GLY A 21 18.41 -83.06 -41.52
N LEU A 22 18.29 -83.99 -40.55
CA LEU A 22 17.12 -84.86 -40.35
C LEU A 22 15.89 -84.14 -39.73
N PRO A 23 14.66 -84.54 -40.10
CA PRO A 23 13.43 -83.98 -39.53
C PRO A 23 13.34 -84.25 -38.03
N PHE A 24 12.65 -83.36 -37.31
CA PHE A 24 12.44 -83.47 -35.87
C PHE A 24 11.59 -84.70 -35.53
N ALA A 25 12.03 -85.49 -34.56
CA ALA A 25 11.28 -86.64 -34.09
C ALA A 25 10.08 -86.17 -33.22
N PRO A 26 8.96 -86.91 -33.18
CA PRO A 26 7.74 -86.46 -32.47
C PRO A 26 7.94 -86.11 -30.99
N HIS A 27 8.86 -86.80 -30.30
CA HIS A 27 9.18 -86.52 -28.89
C HIS A 27 9.99 -85.22 -28.70
N GLU A 28 10.80 -84.82 -29.69
CA GLU A 28 11.53 -83.55 -29.68
C GLU A 28 10.56 -82.37 -29.86
N ILE A 29 9.54 -82.54 -30.72
CA ILE A 29 8.49 -81.54 -30.96
C ILE A 29 7.72 -81.27 -29.66
N LEU A 30 7.30 -82.32 -28.96
CA LEU A 30 6.58 -82.23 -27.68
C LEU A 30 7.41 -81.54 -26.59
N LEU A 31 8.72 -81.80 -26.53
CA LEU A 31 9.61 -81.12 -25.60
C LEU A 31 9.69 -79.61 -25.88
N VAL A 32 9.81 -79.23 -27.15
CA VAL A 32 9.84 -77.81 -27.55
C VAL A 32 8.49 -77.13 -27.27
N GLU A 33 7.37 -77.82 -27.46
CA GLU A 33 6.03 -77.32 -27.08
C GLU A 33 5.90 -77.09 -25.57
N GLN A 34 6.40 -78.00 -24.73
CA GLN A 34 6.38 -77.83 -23.28
C GLN A 34 7.27 -76.65 -22.83
N VAL A 35 8.45 -76.50 -23.44
CA VAL A 35 9.33 -75.37 -23.18
C VAL A 35 8.70 -74.06 -23.64
N ALA A 36 8.05 -74.06 -24.81
CA ALA A 36 7.33 -72.90 -25.33
C ALA A 36 6.17 -72.48 -24.40
N ALA A 37 5.37 -73.44 -23.91
CA ALA A 37 4.29 -73.16 -22.97
C ALA A 37 4.78 -72.54 -21.65
N ALA A 38 5.96 -72.94 -21.16
CA ALA A 38 6.56 -72.36 -19.96
C ALA A 38 7.19 -70.97 -20.20
N LEU A 39 7.71 -70.72 -21.41
CA LEU A 39 8.35 -69.45 -21.78
C LEU A 39 7.35 -68.34 -22.11
N GLY A 40 6.13 -68.68 -22.57
CA GLY A 40 5.09 -67.70 -22.91
C GLY A 40 4.83 -66.68 -21.78
N PRO A 41 4.38 -67.11 -20.59
CA PRO A 41 4.06 -66.20 -19.49
C PRO A 41 5.27 -65.40 -18.97
N THR A 42 6.46 -66.01 -18.95
CA THR A 42 7.67 -65.34 -18.46
C THR A 42 8.15 -64.24 -19.41
N LEU A 43 7.97 -64.42 -20.73
CA LEU A 43 8.25 -63.39 -21.73
C LEU A 43 7.27 -62.22 -21.65
N VAL A 44 5.98 -62.48 -21.37
CA VAL A 44 4.99 -61.42 -21.15
C VAL A 44 5.36 -60.58 -19.93
N LEU A 45 5.76 -61.23 -18.83
CA LEU A 45 6.18 -60.54 -17.61
C LEU A 45 7.46 -59.73 -17.83
N LYS A 46 8.46 -60.28 -18.52
CA LYS A 46 9.70 -59.55 -18.85
C LYS A 46 9.41 -58.36 -19.76
N ARG A 47 8.57 -58.53 -20.78
CA ARG A 47 8.13 -57.44 -21.66
C ARG A 47 7.35 -56.37 -20.91
N ALA A 48 6.52 -56.73 -19.93
CA ALA A 48 5.83 -55.77 -19.08
C ALA A 48 6.79 -55.01 -18.14
N ALA A 49 7.84 -55.68 -17.66
CA ALA A 49 8.88 -55.10 -16.82
C ALA A 49 9.79 -54.11 -17.58
N GLU A 50 10.11 -54.39 -18.84
CA GLU A 50 10.96 -53.55 -19.71
C GLU A 50 10.21 -52.36 -20.36
N ARG A 51 8.88 -52.29 -20.25
CA ARG A 51 8.10 -51.14 -20.76
C ARG A 51 8.42 -49.86 -20.01
N GLY A 52 8.80 -48.81 -20.75
CA GLY A 52 9.08 -47.48 -20.22
C GLY A 52 7.85 -46.81 -19.59
N LEU A 53 8.10 -45.81 -18.73
CA LEU A 53 7.07 -45.05 -17.99
C LEU A 53 5.96 -44.47 -18.89
N ARG A 54 6.29 -44.07 -20.11
CA ARG A 54 5.34 -43.48 -21.07
C ARG A 54 4.28 -44.49 -21.56
N GLU A 55 4.66 -45.74 -21.80
CA GLU A 55 3.73 -46.78 -22.25
C GLU A 55 2.83 -47.28 -21.12
N ARG A 56 3.36 -47.33 -19.88
CA ARG A 56 2.56 -47.64 -18.68
C ARG A 56 1.49 -46.58 -18.41
N LEU A 57 1.81 -45.30 -18.62
CA LEU A 57 0.87 -44.18 -18.49
C LEU A 57 -0.19 -44.19 -19.61
N ALA A 58 0.20 -44.49 -20.85
CA ALA A 58 -0.73 -44.57 -21.97
C ALA A 58 -1.78 -45.68 -21.81
N LEU A 59 -1.38 -46.85 -21.32
CA LEU A 59 -2.29 -47.96 -21.03
C LEU A 59 -3.21 -47.67 -19.85
N HIS A 60 -2.70 -47.03 -18.78
CA HIS A 60 -3.55 -46.57 -17.68
C HIS A 60 -4.57 -45.53 -18.16
N TRP A 61 -4.15 -44.58 -19.00
CA TRP A 61 -5.04 -43.57 -19.57
C TRP A 61 -6.12 -44.19 -20.48
N GLN A 62 -5.78 -45.20 -21.28
CA GLN A 62 -6.74 -45.91 -22.12
C GLN A 62 -7.71 -46.79 -21.31
N ALA A 63 -7.23 -47.49 -20.28
CA ALA A 63 -8.09 -48.24 -19.35
C ALA A 63 -9.03 -47.31 -18.57
N TRP A 64 -8.54 -46.13 -18.17
CA TRP A 64 -9.33 -45.10 -17.51
C TRP A 64 -10.37 -44.47 -18.45
N LYS A 65 -10.02 -44.24 -19.72
CA LYS A 65 -10.97 -43.82 -20.78
C LYS A 65 -12.07 -44.85 -21.01
N ARG A 66 -11.73 -46.14 -21.09
CA ARG A 66 -12.72 -47.22 -21.30
C ARG A 66 -13.73 -47.32 -20.15
N LYS A 67 -13.27 -47.16 -18.89
CA LYS A 67 -14.16 -47.06 -17.71
C LYS A 67 -15.10 -45.85 -17.76
N PHE A 68 -14.70 -44.76 -18.41
CA PHE A 68 -15.54 -43.57 -18.57
C PHE A 68 -16.61 -43.71 -19.67
N THR A 69 -16.43 -44.65 -20.61
CA THR A 69 -17.33 -44.88 -21.75
C THR A 69 -18.30 -46.05 -21.59
N ASP A 70 -18.17 -46.86 -20.53
CA ASP A 70 -19.03 -48.03 -20.30
C ASP A 70 -20.43 -47.62 -19.76
N PRO A 71 -21.55 -48.04 -20.38
CA PRO A 71 -22.91 -47.60 -20.02
C PRO A 71 -23.42 -48.04 -18.64
N SER A 72 -22.73 -48.96 -17.95
CA SER A 72 -23.17 -49.57 -16.69
C SER A 72 -22.88 -48.74 -15.43
N HIS A 73 -22.14 -47.64 -15.52
CA HIS A 73 -21.73 -46.81 -14.37
C HIS A 73 -22.36 -45.39 -14.38
N LEU A 74 -23.66 -45.29 -14.69
CA LEU A 74 -24.40 -44.01 -14.66
C LEU A 74 -24.34 -43.32 -13.27
N SER A 75 -24.41 -44.10 -12.19
CA SER A 75 -24.33 -43.58 -10.81
C SER A 75 -23.00 -42.88 -10.52
N TRP A 76 -21.87 -43.44 -10.99
CA TRP A 76 -20.55 -42.83 -10.79
C TRP A 76 -20.39 -41.52 -11.56
N ARG A 77 -21.02 -41.38 -12.74
CA ARG A 77 -21.03 -40.12 -13.51
C ARG A 77 -21.82 -39.01 -12.81
N ILE A 78 -22.95 -39.35 -12.21
CA ILE A 78 -23.76 -38.39 -11.43
C ILE A 78 -22.99 -37.96 -10.18
N VAL A 79 -22.34 -38.90 -9.49
CA VAL A 79 -21.49 -38.60 -8.32
C VAL A 79 -20.28 -37.75 -8.71
N ALA A 80 -19.58 -38.09 -9.81
CA ALA A 80 -18.45 -37.29 -10.29
C ALA A 80 -18.90 -35.89 -10.75
N GLY A 81 -20.04 -35.79 -11.43
CA GLY A 81 -20.63 -34.53 -11.86
C GLY A 81 -21.08 -33.65 -10.70
N SER A 82 -21.69 -34.23 -9.66
CA SER A 82 -22.11 -33.48 -8.47
C SER A 82 -20.91 -33.01 -7.64
N VAL A 83 -19.86 -33.83 -7.51
CA VAL A 83 -18.59 -33.43 -6.89
C VAL A 83 -17.92 -32.30 -7.68
N ALA A 84 -17.91 -32.38 -9.01
CA ALA A 84 -17.38 -31.31 -9.86
C ALA A 84 -18.20 -30.02 -9.74
N ALA A 85 -19.54 -30.11 -9.73
CA ALA A 85 -20.42 -28.96 -9.54
C ALA A 85 -20.25 -28.33 -8.15
N LEU A 86 -20.11 -29.14 -7.10
CA LEU A 86 -19.83 -28.65 -5.75
C LEU A 86 -18.45 -27.97 -5.68
N ALA A 87 -17.43 -28.54 -6.32
CA ALA A 87 -16.10 -27.93 -6.39
C ALA A 87 -16.12 -26.58 -7.12
N VAL A 88 -16.86 -26.47 -8.23
CA VAL A 88 -17.06 -25.20 -8.96
C VAL A 88 -17.82 -24.19 -8.09
N ALA A 89 -18.88 -24.64 -7.40
CA ALA A 89 -19.64 -23.77 -6.50
C ALA A 89 -18.77 -23.23 -5.37
N VAL A 90 -17.96 -24.08 -4.72
CA VAL A 90 -17.01 -23.68 -3.67
C VAL A 90 -15.97 -22.69 -4.20
N LEU A 91 -15.45 -22.88 -5.42
CA LEU A 91 -14.51 -21.94 -6.05
C LEU A 91 -15.17 -20.61 -6.44
N ALA A 92 -16.48 -20.59 -6.64
CA ALA A 92 -17.24 -19.38 -6.98
C ALA A 92 -17.65 -18.55 -5.75
N VAL A 93 -17.63 -19.12 -4.53
CA VAL A 93 -17.98 -18.38 -3.31
C VAL A 93 -17.00 -17.23 -3.09
N PRO A 94 -17.47 -15.97 -3.04
CA PRO A 94 -16.65 -14.84 -2.61
C PRO A 94 -16.39 -14.97 -1.12
N LEU A 95 -15.11 -15.10 -0.74
CA LEU A 95 -14.71 -15.07 0.67
C LEU A 95 -14.16 -13.69 1.00
N PRO A 96 -14.61 -13.07 2.12
CA PRO A 96 -14.09 -11.79 2.55
C PRO A 96 -12.62 -11.95 2.91
N HIS A 97 -11.76 -11.27 2.17
CA HIS A 97 -10.32 -11.29 2.42
C HIS A 97 -9.87 -10.03 3.15
N ARG A 98 -9.02 -10.22 4.16
CA ARG A 98 -8.49 -9.12 4.97
C ARG A 98 -6.98 -9.20 5.00
N VAL A 99 -6.35 -8.08 4.71
CA VAL A 99 -4.89 -7.89 4.82
C VAL A 99 -4.58 -7.30 6.18
N SER A 100 -3.60 -7.86 6.87
CA SER A 100 -3.19 -7.37 8.20
C SER A 100 -1.95 -6.51 8.05
N ALA A 101 -2.02 -5.29 8.57
CA ALA A 101 -0.95 -4.30 8.51
C ALA A 101 -0.59 -3.84 9.92
N THR A 102 0.70 -3.63 10.18
CA THR A 102 1.12 -2.91 11.39
C THR A 102 0.75 -1.44 11.23
N ALA A 103 0.13 -0.86 12.24
CA ALA A 103 -0.39 0.49 12.19
C ALA A 103 0.25 1.35 13.26
N ARG A 104 0.61 2.59 12.90
CA ARG A 104 1.04 3.61 13.86
C ARG A 104 0.27 4.90 13.65
N VAL A 105 -0.13 5.52 14.76
CA VAL A 105 -0.79 6.82 14.76
C VAL A 105 0.28 7.90 14.74
N GLU A 106 0.24 8.75 13.72
CA GLU A 106 1.05 9.96 13.64
C GLU A 106 0.14 11.17 13.83
N GLY A 107 0.64 12.19 14.56
CA GLY A 107 0.00 13.50 14.54
C GLY A 107 0.02 14.05 13.12
N ALA A 108 -1.01 14.78 12.72
CA ALA A 108 -1.03 15.46 11.44
C ALA A 108 0.17 16.41 11.29
N VAL A 109 0.37 16.86 10.04
CA VAL A 109 1.52 17.65 9.61
C VAL A 109 1.86 18.72 10.65
N GLN A 110 3.02 18.56 11.27
CA GLN A 110 3.55 19.56 12.17
C GLN A 110 3.81 20.84 11.39
N ARG A 111 3.31 21.96 11.91
CA ARG A 111 3.54 23.27 11.29
C ARG A 111 4.63 24.00 12.05
N VAL A 112 5.72 24.27 11.35
CA VAL A 112 6.79 25.12 11.86
C VAL A 112 6.35 26.58 11.70
N MET A 113 6.24 27.27 12.83
CA MET A 113 6.07 28.71 12.91
C MET A 113 7.45 29.35 12.84
N SER A 114 7.69 30.11 11.78
CA SER A 114 8.96 30.81 11.57
C SER A 114 8.83 32.31 11.80
N ALA A 115 9.98 32.97 11.99
CA ALA A 115 10.04 34.42 12.05
C ALA A 115 9.60 35.01 10.70
N PRO A 116 8.55 35.84 10.66
CA PRO A 116 8.01 36.37 9.40
C PRO A 116 8.92 37.45 8.78
N GLN A 117 9.79 38.06 9.57
CA GLN A 117 10.76 39.08 9.15
C GLN A 117 11.97 39.10 10.09
N ASP A 118 13.02 39.80 9.68
CA ASP A 118 14.21 40.04 10.51
C ASP A 118 13.86 40.98 11.68
N GLY A 119 14.44 40.73 12.85
CA GLY A 119 14.22 41.57 14.04
C GLY A 119 14.82 40.96 15.29
N TYR A 120 14.40 41.45 16.46
CA TYR A 120 14.84 40.90 17.75
C TYR A 120 13.66 40.28 18.49
N LEU A 121 13.89 39.16 19.18
CA LEU A 121 12.84 38.53 19.98
C LEU A 121 12.56 39.38 21.24
N ARG A 122 11.37 39.94 21.38
CA ARG A 122 10.99 40.77 22.53
C ARG A 122 10.42 39.93 23.68
N GLN A 123 9.45 39.09 23.36
CA GLN A 123 8.74 38.29 24.35
C GLN A 123 8.27 36.96 23.77
N VAL A 124 8.19 35.95 24.64
CA VAL A 124 7.67 34.61 24.34
C VAL A 124 6.55 34.32 25.33
N HIS A 125 5.41 33.86 24.82
CA HIS A 125 4.17 33.66 25.59
C HIS A 125 3.82 32.18 25.79
N VAL A 126 4.54 31.26 25.15
CA VAL A 126 4.24 29.82 25.16
C VAL A 126 5.50 28.99 25.35
N ARG A 127 5.34 27.79 25.91
CA ARG A 127 6.39 26.80 26.09
C ARG A 127 6.01 25.48 25.42
N PRO A 128 7.00 24.62 25.09
CA PRO A 128 6.72 23.25 24.67
C PRO A 128 5.83 22.52 25.68
N GLY A 129 4.76 21.90 25.21
CA GLY A 129 3.73 21.25 26.01
C GLY A 129 2.45 22.08 26.20
N ASP A 130 2.48 23.40 25.97
CA ASP A 130 1.31 24.25 26.12
C ASP A 130 0.30 24.02 24.98
N ALA A 131 -0.98 24.00 25.33
CA ALA A 131 -2.08 24.02 24.38
C ALA A 131 -2.35 25.47 23.92
N VAL A 132 -2.47 25.67 22.61
CA VAL A 132 -2.69 26.96 21.97
C VAL A 132 -3.96 26.96 21.14
N ARG A 133 -4.61 28.11 21.04
CA ARG A 133 -5.78 28.34 20.18
C ARG A 133 -5.41 29.07 18.90
N ALA A 134 -6.22 28.91 17.85
CA ALA A 134 -6.10 29.68 16.62
C ALA A 134 -6.14 31.20 16.93
N GLY A 135 -5.19 31.94 16.39
CA GLY A 135 -4.97 33.37 16.63
C GLY A 135 -4.23 33.71 17.93
N GLN A 136 -3.91 32.73 18.79
CA GLN A 136 -3.19 32.99 20.03
C GLN A 136 -1.76 33.46 19.75
N LEU A 137 -1.32 34.48 20.48
CA LEU A 137 0.03 35.03 20.40
C LEU A 137 1.05 34.07 21.00
N LEU A 138 2.09 33.75 20.24
CA LEU A 138 3.16 32.81 20.63
C LEU A 138 4.43 33.57 21.00
N ALA A 139 4.82 34.53 20.15
CA ALA A 139 5.97 35.39 20.36
C ALA A 139 5.77 36.76 19.73
N GLU A 140 6.51 37.72 20.25
CA GLU A 140 6.55 39.10 19.77
C GLU A 140 7.99 39.47 19.40
N LEU A 141 8.16 40.02 18.20
CA LEU A 141 9.38 40.67 17.78
C LEU A 141 9.36 42.15 18.22
N SER A 142 10.55 42.72 18.40
CA SER A 142 10.70 44.16 18.66
C SER A 142 10.07 44.96 17.52
N ASP A 143 9.24 45.93 17.91
CA ASP A 143 8.46 46.77 17.01
C ASP A 143 8.84 48.25 17.11
N GLU A 144 9.85 48.62 17.92
CA GLU A 144 10.20 50.01 18.20
C GLU A 144 10.53 50.80 16.93
N ASP A 145 11.39 50.27 16.06
CA ASP A 145 11.77 50.91 14.80
C ASP A 145 10.55 51.08 13.87
N LEU A 146 9.67 50.07 13.83
CA LEU A 146 8.46 50.08 13.01
C LEU A 146 7.43 51.07 13.56
N GLN A 147 7.33 51.23 14.88
CA GLN A 147 6.47 52.25 15.49
C GLN A 147 6.97 53.67 15.18
N TRP A 148 8.29 53.90 15.17
CA TRP A 148 8.86 55.18 14.75
C TRP A 148 8.59 55.47 13.27
N GLN A 149 8.79 54.47 12.41
CA GLN A 149 8.45 54.58 10.99
C GLN A 149 6.96 54.84 10.78
N LEU A 150 6.08 54.17 11.54
CA LEU A 150 4.63 54.36 11.46
C LEU A 150 4.26 55.82 11.76
N ARG A 151 4.78 56.39 12.84
CA ARG A 151 4.52 57.79 13.21
C ARG A 151 5.06 58.77 12.16
N SER A 152 6.25 58.50 11.61
CA SER A 152 6.83 59.31 10.54
C SER A 152 5.94 59.31 9.27
N ARG A 153 5.48 58.12 8.83
CA ARG A 153 4.58 57.99 7.67
C ARG A 153 3.21 58.60 7.90
N GLN A 154 2.68 58.55 9.13
CA GLN A 154 1.45 59.23 9.50
C GLN A 154 1.58 60.76 9.40
N ALA A 155 2.70 61.31 9.88
CA ALA A 155 2.98 62.75 9.79
C ALA A 155 3.16 63.20 8.31
N GLU A 156 3.87 62.40 7.51
CA GLU A 156 4.03 62.67 6.08
C GLU A 156 2.69 62.65 5.33
N LEU A 157 1.83 61.67 5.61
CA LEU A 157 0.49 61.62 5.04
C LEU A 157 -0.33 62.86 5.40
N ALA A 158 -0.36 63.23 6.69
CA ALA A 158 -1.07 64.42 7.15
C ALA A 158 -0.55 65.71 6.47
N GLN A 159 0.77 65.81 6.25
CA GLN A 159 1.36 66.92 5.52
C GLN A 159 0.88 66.98 4.05
N GLN A 160 0.84 65.85 3.35
CA GLN A 160 0.37 65.81 1.95
C GLN A 160 -1.14 66.07 1.84
N GLU A 161 -1.93 65.61 2.81
CA GLU A 161 -3.37 65.88 2.89
C GLU A 161 -3.66 67.37 3.12
N ASN A 162 -2.89 68.02 4.01
CA ASN A 162 -2.97 69.47 4.21
C ASN A 162 -2.57 70.24 2.95
N ALA A 163 -1.48 69.84 2.29
CA ALA A 163 -1.05 70.47 1.03
C ALA A 163 -2.10 70.32 -0.08
N PHE A 164 -2.79 69.18 -0.14
CA PHE A 164 -3.91 68.99 -1.06
C PHE A 164 -5.07 69.93 -0.73
N ALA A 165 -5.47 70.03 0.54
CA ALA A 165 -6.54 70.92 0.97
C ALA A 165 -6.23 72.40 0.65
N ASP A 166 -5.00 72.84 0.89
CA ASP A 166 -4.54 74.19 0.58
C ASP A 166 -4.54 74.48 -0.92
N ALA A 167 -4.02 73.56 -1.75
CA ALA A 167 -4.03 73.70 -3.21
C ALA A 167 -5.45 73.70 -3.78
N PHE A 168 -6.33 72.86 -3.22
CA PHE A 168 -7.74 72.80 -3.57
C PHE A 168 -8.47 74.10 -3.21
N ALA A 169 -8.24 74.64 -2.01
CA ALA A 169 -8.80 75.93 -1.57
C ALA A 169 -8.35 77.10 -2.47
N ARG A 170 -7.11 77.05 -2.98
CA ARG A 170 -6.57 78.04 -3.93
C ARG A 170 -7.02 77.82 -5.38
N SER A 171 -7.82 76.79 -5.66
CA SER A 171 -8.24 76.39 -7.01
C SER A 171 -7.09 76.06 -7.98
N ASP A 172 -5.90 75.70 -7.45
CA ASP A 172 -4.77 75.26 -8.27
C ASP A 172 -4.90 73.76 -8.56
N ARG A 173 -5.53 73.45 -9.70
CA ARG A 173 -5.80 72.06 -10.11
C ARG A 173 -4.53 71.24 -10.31
N THR A 174 -3.45 71.86 -10.77
CA THR A 174 -2.19 71.16 -11.03
C THR A 174 -1.52 70.78 -9.72
N GLN A 175 -1.40 71.72 -8.77
CA GLN A 175 -0.86 71.44 -7.45
C GLN A 175 -1.74 70.48 -6.66
N ALA A 176 -3.07 70.60 -6.75
CA ALA A 176 -3.99 69.66 -6.12
C ALA A 176 -3.81 68.25 -6.67
N ALA A 177 -3.67 68.06 -7.99
CA ALA A 177 -3.42 66.74 -8.58
C ALA A 177 -2.08 66.13 -8.11
N ILE A 178 -1.02 66.95 -8.02
CA ILE A 178 0.29 66.51 -7.52
C ILE A 178 0.20 66.11 -6.03
N ALA A 179 -0.41 66.95 -5.20
CA ALA A 179 -0.57 66.67 -3.77
C ALA A 179 -1.47 65.44 -3.53
N GLN A 180 -2.49 65.23 -4.36
CA GLN A 180 -3.31 64.03 -4.32
C GLN A 180 -2.50 62.78 -4.62
N ALA A 181 -1.66 62.79 -5.67
CA ALA A 181 -0.79 61.67 -6.01
C ALA A 181 0.20 61.37 -4.87
N LYS A 182 0.81 62.40 -4.27
CA LYS A 182 1.71 62.24 -3.10
C LYS A 182 0.98 61.71 -1.87
N SER A 183 -0.26 62.14 -1.62
CA SER A 183 -1.07 61.58 -0.53
C SER A 183 -1.35 60.09 -0.75
N ALA A 184 -1.64 59.68 -1.98
CA ALA A 184 -1.87 58.28 -2.32
C ALA A 184 -0.60 57.44 -2.13
N GLU A 185 0.56 57.97 -2.52
CA GLU A 185 1.86 57.34 -2.26
C GLU A 185 2.12 57.19 -0.75
N ALA A 186 1.95 58.26 0.03
CA ALA A 186 2.15 58.24 1.48
C ALA A 186 1.19 57.25 2.17
N ARG A 187 -0.07 57.13 1.72
CA ARG A 187 -1.01 56.11 2.21
C ARG A 187 -0.53 54.69 1.91
N ALA A 188 0.00 54.44 0.71
CA ALA A 188 0.52 53.11 0.35
C ALA A 188 1.75 52.74 1.21
N GLN A 189 2.65 53.70 1.46
CA GLN A 189 3.80 53.52 2.34
C GLN A 189 3.38 53.30 3.80
N LEU A 190 2.38 54.02 4.29
CA LEU A 190 1.81 53.82 5.61
C LEU A 190 1.22 52.41 5.77
N ALA A 191 0.44 51.94 4.78
CA ALA A 191 -0.13 50.61 4.77
C ALA A 191 0.94 49.50 4.80
N LEU A 192 2.07 49.71 4.10
CA LEU A 192 3.20 48.78 4.13
C LEU A 192 3.80 48.66 5.54
N VAL A 193 4.02 49.79 6.24
CA VAL A 193 4.56 49.79 7.61
C VAL A 193 3.56 49.14 8.59
N GLN A 194 2.26 49.40 8.43
CA GLN A 194 1.22 48.73 9.23
C GLN A 194 1.23 47.21 9.03
N GLN A 195 1.43 46.75 7.80
CA GLN A 195 1.53 45.32 7.51
C GLN A 195 2.79 44.70 8.13
N GLN A 196 3.93 45.40 8.09
CA GLN A 196 5.16 44.98 8.75
C GLN A 196 4.99 44.92 10.28
N LEU A 197 4.29 45.89 10.87
CA LEU A 197 3.95 45.88 12.29
C LEU A 197 3.04 44.69 12.65
N GLY A 198 2.05 44.36 11.82
CA GLY A 198 1.22 43.17 12.01
C GLY A 198 2.03 41.86 11.97
N ARG A 199 3.12 41.84 11.20
CA ARG A 199 4.05 40.70 11.11
C ARG A 199 4.99 40.59 12.31
N THR A 200 5.09 41.57 13.22
CA THR A 200 5.93 41.38 14.43
C THR A 200 5.32 40.38 15.42
N LYS A 201 4.03 40.08 15.29
CA LYS A 201 3.29 39.16 16.16
C LYS A 201 3.18 37.79 15.50
N VAL A 202 3.81 36.79 16.10
CA VAL A 202 3.74 35.41 15.65
C VAL A 202 2.58 34.73 16.37
N THR A 203 1.54 34.36 15.62
CA THR A 203 0.30 33.77 16.16
C THR A 203 0.11 32.32 15.69
N ALA A 204 -0.61 31.52 16.47
CA ALA A 204 -0.97 30.15 16.09
C ALA A 204 -2.02 30.16 14.96
N PRO A 205 -1.82 29.39 13.87
CA PRO A 205 -2.77 29.35 12.77
C PRO A 205 -3.91 28.33 12.95
N PHE A 206 -3.85 27.47 13.98
CA PHE A 206 -4.90 26.52 14.37
C PHE A 206 -4.81 26.20 15.87
N ASP A 207 -5.83 25.54 16.40
CA ASP A 207 -5.81 24.95 17.75
C ASP A 207 -4.86 23.74 17.79
N GLY A 208 -3.96 23.69 18.76
CA GLY A 208 -2.94 22.64 18.81
C GLY A 208 -2.09 22.66 20.08
N VAL A 209 -0.98 21.94 20.05
CA VAL A 209 0.02 21.92 21.13
C VAL A 209 1.39 22.28 20.57
N VAL A 210 2.17 23.03 21.35
CA VAL A 210 3.56 23.34 21.03
C VAL A 210 4.43 22.11 21.29
N ILE A 211 5.04 21.56 20.25
CA ILE A 211 5.94 20.39 20.35
C ILE A 211 7.36 20.83 20.68
N ALA A 212 7.84 21.89 20.02
CA ALA A 212 9.23 22.33 20.11
C ALA A 212 9.33 23.85 19.96
N GLY A 213 10.45 24.42 20.43
CA GLY A 213 10.73 25.84 20.36
C GLY A 213 10.71 26.55 21.72
N ASP A 214 11.60 26.18 22.63
CA ASP A 214 11.80 26.97 23.85
C ASP A 214 12.75 28.14 23.55
N LEU A 215 12.17 29.31 23.34
CA LEU A 215 12.89 30.55 23.04
C LEU A 215 13.07 31.43 24.27
N THR A 216 12.70 30.97 25.47
CA THR A 216 12.79 31.76 26.70
C THR A 216 14.22 32.23 26.98
N GLN A 217 15.22 31.42 26.61
CA GLN A 217 16.64 31.77 26.76
C GLN A 217 17.18 32.66 25.64
N LYS A 218 16.41 32.85 24.56
CA LYS A 218 16.79 33.66 23.38
C LYS A 218 16.11 35.04 23.37
N LEU A 219 15.51 35.46 24.48
CA LEU A 219 14.95 36.81 24.60
C LEU A 219 16.05 37.86 24.34
N GLY A 220 15.76 38.82 23.46
CA GLY A 220 16.70 39.82 22.97
C GLY A 220 17.62 39.36 21.84
N ALA A 221 17.59 38.09 21.44
CA ALA A 221 18.43 37.60 20.34
C ALA A 221 17.93 38.10 18.97
N PRO A 222 18.84 38.35 18.01
CA PRO A 222 18.46 38.62 16.64
C PRO A 222 17.85 37.37 15.99
N LEU A 223 16.75 37.54 15.27
CA LEU A 223 16.05 36.53 14.49
C LEU A 223 16.12 36.89 13.01
N LYS A 224 16.29 35.86 12.16
CA LYS A 224 16.23 36.02 10.70
C LYS A 224 14.89 35.55 10.15
N ARG A 225 14.46 36.14 9.04
CA ARG A 225 13.29 35.69 8.30
C ARG A 225 13.40 34.21 7.96
N SER A 226 12.30 33.49 8.17
CA SER A 226 12.19 32.04 7.99
C SER A 226 12.94 31.19 9.03
N GLU A 227 13.57 31.79 10.05
CA GLU A 227 14.12 31.04 11.19
C GLU A 227 12.98 30.35 11.95
N ALA A 228 13.12 29.05 12.22
CA ALA A 228 12.11 28.26 12.92
C ALA A 228 12.04 28.67 14.40
N LEU A 229 10.86 29.09 14.85
CA LEU A 229 10.61 29.54 16.22
C LEU A 229 9.91 28.45 17.04
N PHE A 230 8.79 27.95 16.53
CA PHE A 230 7.97 26.94 17.21
C PHE A 230 7.53 25.86 16.23
N THR A 231 7.24 24.67 16.74
CA THR A 231 6.58 23.60 16.00
C THR A 231 5.25 23.28 16.65
N LEU A 232 4.16 23.46 15.92
CA LEU A 232 2.80 23.19 16.40
C LEU A 232 2.27 21.90 15.78
N SER A 233 1.54 21.11 16.58
CA SER A 233 0.74 19.99 16.09
C SER A 233 -0.72 20.20 16.41
N PRO A 234 -1.64 19.97 15.46
CA PRO A 234 -3.06 19.92 15.75
C PRO A 234 -3.38 18.82 16.78
N LEU A 235 -4.37 19.07 17.63
CA LEU A 235 -4.84 18.11 18.64
C LEU A 235 -5.85 17.09 18.11
N GLN A 236 -6.54 17.41 17.01
CA GLN A 236 -7.67 16.65 16.49
C GLN A 236 -7.45 16.11 15.08
N ASP A 237 -6.25 16.31 14.53
CA ASP A 237 -5.91 15.82 13.20
C ASP A 237 -4.81 14.77 13.35
N PHE A 238 -5.16 13.53 13.07
CA PHE A 238 -4.26 12.39 13.15
C PHE A 238 -4.36 11.60 11.87
N ARG A 239 -3.22 11.08 11.43
CA ARG A 239 -3.15 10.13 10.33
C ARG A 239 -2.65 8.81 10.85
N VAL A 240 -3.17 7.72 10.31
CA VAL A 240 -2.68 6.38 10.62
C VAL A 240 -1.83 5.93 9.45
N VAL A 241 -0.59 5.57 9.75
CA VAL A 241 0.33 4.96 8.78
C VAL A 241 0.22 3.45 8.94
N LEU A 242 -0.23 2.78 7.88
CA LEU A 242 -0.33 1.33 7.78
C LEU A 242 0.88 0.82 7.00
N GLU A 243 1.65 -0.09 7.60
CA GLU A 243 2.75 -0.77 6.91
C GLU A 243 2.24 -2.11 6.36
N VAL A 244 2.11 -2.19 5.04
CA VAL A 244 1.63 -3.37 4.33
C VAL A 244 2.81 -4.08 3.67
N ASP A 245 2.84 -5.42 3.73
CA ASP A 245 3.85 -6.23 3.05
C ASP A 245 3.73 -6.10 1.51
N GLU A 246 4.86 -6.07 0.80
CA GLU A 246 4.92 -6.01 -0.66
C GLU A 246 4.07 -7.10 -1.36
N ARG A 247 3.90 -8.26 -0.75
CA ARG A 247 3.07 -9.34 -1.32
C ARG A 247 1.59 -8.99 -1.36
N GLU A 248 1.13 -8.18 -0.42
CA GLU A 248 -0.28 -7.86 -0.17
C GLU A 248 -0.67 -6.48 -0.72
N ILE A 249 0.28 -5.58 -0.93
CA ILE A 249 0.02 -4.19 -1.41
C ILE A 249 -0.73 -4.14 -2.75
N ALA A 250 -0.54 -5.13 -3.62
CA ALA A 250 -1.16 -5.15 -4.95
C ALA A 250 -2.70 -5.19 -4.95
N GLY A 251 -3.32 -5.65 -3.86
CA GLY A 251 -4.78 -5.64 -3.69
C GLY A 251 -5.31 -4.38 -3.00
N VAL A 252 -4.45 -3.61 -2.35
CA VAL A 252 -4.83 -2.44 -1.57
C VAL A 252 -5.04 -1.26 -2.50
N LEU A 253 -6.23 -0.66 -2.43
CA LEU A 253 -6.63 0.50 -3.23
C LEU A 253 -7.06 1.65 -2.34
N GLU A 254 -6.90 2.86 -2.84
CA GLU A 254 -7.42 4.07 -2.19
C GLU A 254 -8.96 4.00 -2.09
N GLY A 255 -9.52 4.51 -1.00
CA GLY A 255 -10.96 4.45 -0.69
C GLY A 255 -11.44 3.18 0.02
N GLN A 256 -10.59 2.15 0.19
CA GLN A 256 -10.95 0.97 0.98
C GLN A 256 -11.11 1.30 2.47
N ARG A 257 -11.94 0.51 3.15
CA ARG A 257 -12.14 0.60 4.60
C ARG A 257 -11.14 -0.31 5.32
N ALA A 258 -10.65 0.15 6.46
CA ALA A 258 -9.85 -0.66 7.35
C ALA A 258 -10.31 -0.50 8.80
N ARG A 259 -10.08 -1.52 9.61
CA ARG A 259 -10.36 -1.48 11.06
C ARG A 259 -9.06 -1.52 11.81
N LEU A 260 -8.80 -0.49 12.60
CA LEU A 260 -7.62 -0.37 13.45
C LEU A 260 -7.94 -0.80 14.88
N LEU A 261 -7.07 -1.61 15.45
CA LEU A 261 -7.11 -1.98 16.85
C LEU A 261 -5.78 -1.57 17.49
N LEU A 262 -5.83 -0.56 18.35
CA LEU A 262 -4.65 -0.02 19.02
C LEU A 262 -4.31 -0.85 20.25
N SER A 263 -3.02 -1.07 20.50
CA SER A 263 -2.55 -1.80 21.68
C SER A 263 -2.99 -1.14 23.00
N ALA A 264 -3.09 0.21 22.99
CA ALA A 264 -3.54 0.99 24.15
C ALA A 264 -5.07 1.04 24.31
N LEU A 265 -5.84 0.75 23.25
CA LEU A 265 -7.31 0.84 23.24
C LEU A 265 -7.92 -0.42 22.58
N PRO A 266 -7.79 -1.60 23.19
CA PRO A 266 -8.20 -2.86 22.56
C PRO A 266 -9.73 -3.04 22.48
N GLN A 267 -10.51 -2.29 23.27
CA GLN A 267 -11.96 -2.47 23.37
C GLN A 267 -12.77 -1.78 22.26
N ARG A 268 -12.16 -0.85 21.50
CA ARG A 268 -12.86 -0.07 20.46
C ARG A 268 -12.08 -0.08 19.15
N PRO A 269 -12.51 -0.83 18.13
CA PRO A 269 -11.91 -0.72 16.81
C PRO A 269 -12.25 0.64 16.20
N ILE A 270 -11.27 1.28 15.56
CA ILE A 270 -11.41 2.56 14.88
C ILE A 270 -11.57 2.28 13.38
N GLU A 271 -12.62 2.83 12.77
CA GLU A 271 -12.81 2.74 11.32
C GLU A 271 -11.90 3.76 10.61
N LEU A 272 -11.16 3.25 9.64
CA LEU A 272 -10.21 4.00 8.83
C LEU A 272 -10.66 3.99 7.37
N LEU A 273 -10.42 5.11 6.68
CA LEU A 273 -10.51 5.22 5.24
C LEU A 273 -9.10 5.37 4.66
N LEU A 274 -8.75 4.52 3.68
CA LEU A 274 -7.47 4.62 2.98
C LEU A 274 -7.49 5.84 2.06
N VAL A 275 -6.59 6.79 2.31
CA VAL A 275 -6.53 8.06 1.56
C VAL A 275 -5.47 8.01 0.48
N ARG A 276 -4.31 7.42 0.78
CA ARG A 276 -3.17 7.45 -0.14
C ARG A 276 -2.21 6.29 0.06
N ILE A 277 -1.65 5.77 -1.02
CA ILE A 277 -0.57 4.78 -0.98
C ILE A 277 0.76 5.48 -1.30
N THR A 278 1.76 5.35 -0.42
CA THR A 278 3.10 5.90 -0.68
C THR A 278 3.88 4.91 -1.55
N PRO A 279 4.32 5.28 -2.76
CA PRO A 279 4.96 4.33 -3.70
C PRO A 279 6.42 4.01 -3.34
N VAL A 280 6.87 4.34 -2.13
CA VAL A 280 8.24 4.14 -1.69
C VAL A 280 8.25 3.04 -0.64
N ALA A 281 8.87 1.91 -0.97
CA ALA A 281 9.10 0.84 -0.02
C ALA A 281 10.17 1.24 1.00
N LYS A 282 9.92 0.96 2.27
CA LYS A 282 10.94 1.02 3.33
C LYS A 282 11.33 -0.38 3.73
N THR A 283 12.63 -0.62 3.85
CA THR A 283 13.14 -1.89 4.37
C THR A 283 13.07 -1.86 5.89
N THR A 284 12.11 -2.59 6.45
CA THR A 284 11.95 -2.79 7.89
C THR A 284 12.14 -4.28 8.19
N ASP A 285 13.08 -4.63 9.06
CA ASP A 285 13.41 -6.02 9.43
C ASP A 285 13.78 -6.91 8.23
N GLY A 286 14.44 -6.36 7.21
CA GLY A 286 14.84 -7.11 6.00
C GLY A 286 13.69 -7.47 5.06
N ARG A 287 12.47 -6.97 5.31
CA ARG A 287 11.31 -7.09 4.40
C ARG A 287 10.93 -5.71 3.86
N GLN A 288 10.47 -5.68 2.62
CA GLN A 288 9.94 -4.46 2.00
C GLN A 288 8.51 -4.23 2.47
N ARG A 289 8.24 -3.08 3.09
CA ARG A 289 6.91 -2.64 3.48
C ARG A 289 6.56 -1.32 2.80
N TYR A 290 5.32 -1.19 2.38
CA TYR A 290 4.75 0.03 1.81
C TYR A 290 3.93 0.75 2.87
N GLU A 291 4.11 2.07 2.96
CA GLU A 291 3.34 2.93 3.86
C GLU A 291 2.06 3.41 3.17
N VAL A 292 0.91 2.98 3.70
CA VAL A 292 -0.42 3.42 3.29
C VAL A 292 -0.97 4.38 4.33
N LEU A 293 -1.35 5.58 3.89
CA LEU A 293 -1.94 6.61 4.74
C LEU A 293 -3.44 6.41 4.81
N ALA A 294 -3.95 6.33 6.03
CA ALA A 294 -5.37 6.23 6.31
C ALA A 294 -5.81 7.32 7.30
N GLN A 295 -7.03 7.81 7.12
CA GLN A 295 -7.66 8.76 8.03
C GLN A 295 -8.69 8.06 8.91
N PRO A 296 -8.68 8.28 10.23
CA PRO A 296 -9.72 7.81 11.11
C PRO A 296 -11.02 8.58 10.86
N GLN A 297 -12.15 7.88 10.75
CA GLN A 297 -13.46 8.52 10.64
C GLN A 297 -13.92 9.10 11.99
N ASP A 298 -13.61 8.39 13.08
CA ASP A 298 -13.90 8.80 14.44
C ASP A 298 -12.62 8.95 15.25
N LEU A 299 -12.54 10.04 16.01
CA LEU A 299 -11.41 10.36 16.89
C LEU A 299 -11.79 10.06 18.35
N PRO A 300 -11.41 8.89 18.88
CA PRO A 300 -11.68 8.57 20.28
C PRO A 300 -10.87 9.46 21.22
N ALA A 301 -11.48 9.86 22.34
CA ALA A 301 -10.79 10.57 23.40
C ALA A 301 -9.62 9.73 23.92
N GLY A 302 -8.43 10.33 24.00
CA GLY A 302 -7.20 9.66 24.44
C GLY A 302 -6.28 9.16 23.33
N LEU A 303 -6.60 9.40 22.05
CA LEU A 303 -5.68 9.18 20.95
C LEU A 303 -4.43 10.08 21.12
N ARG A 304 -3.25 9.48 21.12
CA ARG A 304 -1.97 10.19 21.22
C ARG A 304 -1.09 9.85 20.03
N PRO A 305 -0.27 10.80 19.52
CA PRO A 305 0.73 10.48 18.52
C PRO A 305 1.71 9.41 19.06
N GLY A 306 2.14 8.51 18.19
CA GLY A 306 3.08 7.43 18.52
C GLY A 306 2.43 6.12 18.99
N LEU A 307 1.11 6.07 19.17
CA LEU A 307 0.41 4.81 19.47
C LEU A 307 0.54 3.82 18.32
N GLN A 308 0.70 2.54 18.64
CA GLN A 308 0.82 1.45 17.67
C GLN A 308 -0.33 0.45 17.83
N GLY A 309 -0.60 -0.30 16.76
CA GLY A 309 -1.65 -1.30 16.71
C GLY A 309 -1.59 -2.15 15.45
N VAL A 310 -2.67 -2.89 15.22
CA VAL A 310 -2.84 -3.72 14.02
C VAL A 310 -4.09 -3.25 13.30
N ALA A 311 -3.96 -3.00 12.00
CA ALA A 311 -5.09 -2.71 11.14
C ALA A 311 -5.42 -3.90 10.25
N LYS A 312 -6.71 -4.12 10.01
CA LYS A 312 -7.22 -5.08 9.02
C LYS A 312 -7.89 -4.29 7.90
N ILE A 313 -7.32 -4.37 6.70
CA ILE A 313 -7.84 -3.72 5.50
C ILE A 313 -8.83 -4.68 4.86
N GLU A 314 -10.05 -4.19 4.58
CA GLU A 314 -11.08 -4.95 3.87
C GLU A 314 -10.82 -4.85 2.36
N LEU A 315 -10.53 -5.98 1.72
CA LEU A 315 -10.35 -6.06 0.29
C LEU A 315 -11.68 -6.35 -0.40
N PRO A 316 -11.86 -5.91 -1.66
CA PRO A 316 -13.03 -6.27 -2.44
C PRO A 316 -13.12 -7.79 -2.60
N ASP A 317 -14.34 -8.30 -2.51
CA ASP A 317 -14.64 -9.72 -2.58
C ASP A 317 -14.15 -10.33 -3.90
N GLU A 318 -13.20 -11.26 -3.83
CA GLU A 318 -12.75 -12.04 -4.97
C GLU A 318 -13.14 -13.52 -4.78
N SER A 319 -13.68 -14.14 -5.84
CA SER A 319 -13.94 -15.58 -5.88
C SER A 319 -12.64 -16.39 -5.73
N LEU A 320 -12.66 -17.45 -4.92
CA LEU A 320 -11.53 -18.37 -4.70
C LEU A 320 -10.89 -18.89 -6.01
N GLY A 321 -11.70 -19.20 -7.02
CA GLY A 321 -11.24 -19.68 -8.32
C GLY A 321 -10.37 -18.67 -9.08
N ARG A 322 -10.75 -17.38 -9.07
CA ARG A 322 -9.94 -16.31 -9.68
C ARG A 322 -8.64 -16.06 -8.91
N ARG A 323 -8.64 -16.25 -7.59
CA ARG A 323 -7.41 -16.16 -6.77
C ARG A 323 -6.43 -17.28 -7.13
N TRP A 324 -6.88 -18.54 -7.10
CA TRP A 324 -6.04 -19.70 -7.42
C TRP A 324 -5.47 -19.61 -8.84
N LEU A 325 -6.29 -19.21 -9.80
CA LEU A 325 -5.85 -19.03 -11.18
C LEU A 325 -4.74 -17.97 -11.27
N ARG A 326 -4.87 -16.85 -10.56
CA ARG A 326 -3.90 -15.75 -10.55
C ARG A 326 -2.61 -16.10 -9.82
N GLU A 327 -2.69 -16.75 -8.66
CA GLU A 327 -1.52 -17.21 -7.90
C GLU A 327 -0.75 -18.28 -8.67
N GLY A 328 -1.47 -19.26 -9.25
CA GLY A 328 -0.87 -20.29 -10.11
C GLY A 328 -0.22 -19.68 -11.35
N TRP A 329 -0.90 -18.77 -12.05
CA TRP A 329 -0.31 -18.04 -13.19
C TRP A 329 0.90 -17.20 -12.79
N ARG A 330 0.87 -16.53 -11.63
CA ARG A 330 2.02 -15.77 -11.12
C ARG A 330 3.20 -16.69 -10.86
N ALA A 331 3.00 -17.80 -10.16
CA ALA A 331 4.05 -18.76 -9.85
C ALA A 331 4.68 -19.36 -11.13
N ILE A 332 3.85 -19.74 -12.10
CA ILE A 332 4.31 -20.24 -13.41
C ILE A 332 5.13 -19.16 -14.13
N ARG A 333 4.62 -17.92 -14.20
CA ARG A 333 5.31 -16.82 -14.89
C ARG A 333 6.64 -16.45 -14.22
N TYR A 334 6.67 -16.42 -12.88
CA TYR A 334 7.91 -16.20 -12.13
C TYR A 334 8.91 -17.34 -12.35
N ALA A 335 8.47 -18.60 -12.31
CA ALA A 335 9.33 -19.75 -12.57
C ALA A 335 9.88 -19.74 -14.01
N TRP A 336 9.06 -19.37 -14.99
CA TRP A 336 9.50 -19.24 -16.38
C TRP A 336 10.54 -18.13 -16.55
N TRP A 337 10.36 -16.99 -15.88
CA TRP A 337 11.32 -15.88 -15.91
C TRP A 337 12.57 -16.11 -15.07
N SER A 338 12.54 -16.96 -14.04
CA SER A 338 13.74 -17.29 -13.26
C SER A 338 14.65 -18.33 -13.93
N PHE A 339 14.16 -19.00 -14.97
CA PHE A 339 14.89 -20.05 -15.70
C PHE A 339 15.50 -19.57 -17.03
N VAL A 340 15.14 -18.37 -17.51
CA VAL A 340 15.71 -17.72 -18.70
C VAL A 340 16.81 -16.77 -18.27
#